data_AF-A0A1F8Q4C0-F1
#
_entry.id   AF-A0A1F8Q4C0-F1
#
_cell.length_a   1.000
_cell.length_b   1.000
_cell.length_c   1.000
_cell.angle_alpha   90.00
_cell.angle_beta   90.00
_cell.angle_gamma   90.00
#
_symmetry.space_group_name_H-M   'P 1'
#
loop_
_entity.id
_entity.type
_entity.pdbx_description
1 polymer ?
#
loop_
_entity_poly.entity_id
_entity_poly.type
_entity_poly.pdbx_seq_one_letter_code
_entity_poly.pdbx_strand_id
1 'polypeptide(L)'
;MKKKELSPIELKKVVELRHLGARWTEIENETKVERRAAKRAYEEWERDKIMKEQEAVRFRIAAEAFHEHLNDLIKLAEALRNHLSLPSESYDTRSAEQHLSNLWYTNILEELKPYALSQADYNRQKRSTERVNLIIFKSLQDHTNEKVPWQALEEWKKAWGNCGSIFSMLRPEVQEVATAFLHEEKNALEIITKQTEEELAVKWMARTVLDALWRSVLDGKFNPECPDVALAYNLVGGQSSYITSSKEEPRFTLKEWNTALTSACQTVAKILFDNQIELFKQLHDEVQKARKAIDELANMLNRHKLYPLILYTRCELCPT
;
A
#
# COMPACT_ATOMS: atom_id res chain seq x y z
N MET A 1 45.21 -44.02 28.23
CA MET A 1 44.20 -45.06 28.54
C MET A 1 42.97 -44.80 27.68
N LYS A 2 42.48 -45.80 26.95
CA LYS A 2 41.27 -45.67 26.11
C LYS A 2 40.07 -45.33 27.00
N LYS A 3 39.29 -44.31 26.62
CA LYS A 3 37.99 -44.02 27.26
C LYS A 3 37.10 -45.26 27.05
N LYS A 4 36.59 -45.83 28.13
CA LYS A 4 35.57 -46.87 28.06
C LYS A 4 34.23 -46.14 28.10
N GLU A 5 33.57 -46.04 26.94
CA GLU A 5 32.22 -45.52 26.84
C GLU A 5 31.25 -46.52 27.48
N LEU A 6 30.26 -46.01 28.20
CA LEU A 6 29.22 -46.81 28.83
C LEU A 6 28.20 -47.24 27.78
N SER A 7 27.68 -48.47 27.88
CA SER A 7 26.57 -48.88 27.04
C SER A 7 25.32 -48.05 27.36
N PRO A 8 24.37 -47.90 26.42
CA PRO A 8 23.14 -47.15 26.66
C PRO A 8 22.32 -47.66 27.87
N ILE A 9 22.40 -48.97 28.14
CA ILE A 9 21.71 -49.62 29.26
C ILE A 9 22.38 -49.24 30.59
N GLU A 10 23.71 -49.30 30.66
CA GLU A 10 24.47 -48.91 31.86
C GLU A 10 24.30 -47.41 32.16
N LEU A 11 24.37 -46.56 31.13
CA LEU A 11 24.16 -45.11 31.28
C LEU A 11 22.75 -44.81 31.80
N LYS A 12 21.72 -45.46 31.25
CA LYS A 12 20.34 -45.30 31.71
C LYS A 12 20.20 -45.64 33.20
N LYS A 13 20.80 -46.76 33.63
CA LYS A 13 20.74 -47.19 35.05
C LYS A 13 21.51 -46.23 35.97
N VAL A 14 22.67 -45.72 35.54
CA VAL A 14 23.43 -44.70 36.27
C VAL A 14 22.61 -43.42 36.44
N VAL A 15 21.95 -42.95 35.38
CA VAL A 15 21.08 -41.74 35.41
C VAL A 15 19.88 -41.94 36.34
N GLU A 16 19.20 -43.08 36.27
CA GLU A 16 18.06 -43.41 37.15
C GLU A 16 18.46 -43.37 38.62
N LEU A 17 19.54 -44.08 39.00
CA LEU A 17 20.01 -44.11 40.39
C LEU A 17 20.46 -42.73 40.86
N ARG A 18 21.07 -41.93 39.97
CA ARG A 18 21.48 -40.58 40.31
C ARG A 18 20.29 -39.65 40.56
N HIS A 19 19.23 -39.76 39.76
CA HIS A 19 17.97 -39.02 39.97
C HIS A 19 17.25 -39.43 41.27
N LEU A 20 17.38 -40.69 41.69
CA LEU A 20 16.87 -41.18 42.98
C LEU A 20 17.71 -40.70 44.20
N GLY A 21 18.77 -39.93 43.97
CA GLY A 21 19.63 -39.39 45.02
C GLY A 21 20.73 -40.34 45.50
N ALA A 22 20.96 -41.47 44.82
CA ALA A 22 21.98 -42.43 45.21
C ALA A 22 23.39 -41.81 45.21
N ARG A 23 24.21 -42.24 46.17
CA ARG A 23 25.63 -41.88 46.25
C ARG A 23 26.40 -42.62 45.17
N TRP A 24 27.49 -42.03 44.67
CA TRP A 24 28.30 -42.66 43.61
C TRP A 24 28.85 -44.05 43.96
N THR A 25 29.09 -44.32 45.25
CA THR A 25 29.50 -45.63 45.77
C THR A 25 28.37 -46.67 45.68
N GLU A 26 27.11 -46.24 45.85
CA GLU A 26 25.93 -47.10 45.68
C GLU A 26 25.72 -47.42 44.20
N ILE A 27 25.87 -46.40 43.33
CA ILE A 27 25.80 -46.55 41.87
C ILE A 27 26.85 -47.55 41.35
N GLU A 28 28.08 -47.48 41.84
CA GLU A 28 29.16 -48.43 41.49
C GLU A 28 28.83 -49.86 41.94
N ASN A 29 28.30 -50.02 43.16
CA ASN A 29 27.92 -51.33 43.69
C ASN A 29 26.78 -51.99 42.89
N GLU A 30 25.80 -51.20 42.46
CA GLU A 30 24.64 -51.68 41.71
C GLU A 30 24.93 -51.92 40.23
N THR A 31 25.64 -51.00 39.57
CA THR A 31 25.87 -51.05 38.11
C THR A 31 27.15 -51.79 37.72
N LYS A 32 28.04 -52.05 38.69
CA LYS A 32 29.41 -52.56 38.47
C LYS A 32 30.27 -51.66 37.57
N VAL A 33 29.84 -50.42 37.36
CA VAL A 33 30.60 -49.38 36.64
C VAL A 33 31.47 -48.62 37.62
N GLU A 34 32.76 -48.48 37.32
CA GLU A 34 33.69 -47.70 38.15
C GLU A 34 33.14 -46.29 38.41
N ARG A 35 33.17 -45.85 39.67
CA ARG A 35 32.63 -44.54 40.09
C ARG A 35 33.07 -43.37 39.21
N ARG A 36 34.35 -43.33 38.80
CA ARG A 36 34.88 -42.26 37.93
C ARG A 36 34.33 -42.32 36.50
N ALA A 37 34.01 -43.50 35.99
CA ALA A 37 33.38 -43.67 34.68
C ALA A 37 31.88 -43.29 34.74
N ALA A 38 31.16 -43.77 35.76
CA ALA A 38 29.75 -43.44 35.99
C ALA A 38 29.53 -41.93 36.17
N LYS A 39 30.36 -41.27 37.01
CA LYS A 39 30.28 -39.82 37.22
C LYS A 39 30.48 -39.02 35.93
N ARG A 40 31.53 -39.34 35.16
CA ARG A 40 31.83 -38.63 33.91
C ARG A 40 30.73 -38.79 32.87
N ALA A 41 30.20 -40.00 32.70
CA ALA A 41 29.14 -40.24 31.73
C ALA A 41 27.80 -39.63 32.14
N TYR A 42 27.50 -39.58 33.45
CA TYR A 42 26.35 -38.81 33.95
C TYR A 42 26.53 -37.31 33.66
N GLU A 43 27.69 -36.73 33.97
CA GLU A 43 27.97 -35.30 33.68
C GLU A 43 27.94 -35.00 32.17
N GLU A 44 28.40 -35.92 31.33
CA GLU A 44 28.31 -35.82 29.88
C GLU A 44 26.86 -35.89 29.38
N TRP A 45 26.09 -36.87 29.87
CA TRP A 45 24.66 -36.97 29.59
C TRP A 45 23.86 -35.75 30.05
N GLU A 46 24.17 -35.21 31.22
CA GLU A 46 23.52 -34.02 31.78
C GLU A 46 23.84 -32.78 30.93
N ARG A 47 25.10 -32.62 30.50
CA ARG A 47 25.48 -31.57 29.54
C ARG A 47 24.77 -31.73 28.20
N ASP A 48 24.73 -32.94 27.64
CA ASP A 48 24.06 -33.21 26.37
C ASP A 48 22.55 -32.94 26.46
N LYS A 49 21.91 -33.29 27.59
CA LYS A 49 20.51 -32.99 27.85
C LYS A 49 20.26 -31.48 27.90
N ILE A 50 21.08 -30.73 28.66
CA ILE A 50 20.98 -29.27 28.75
C ILE A 50 21.20 -28.62 27.38
N MET A 51 22.19 -29.09 26.61
CA MET A 51 22.44 -28.59 25.24
C MET A 51 21.23 -28.82 24.33
N LYS A 52 20.63 -30.01 24.36
CA LYS A 52 19.41 -30.31 23.59
C LYS A 52 18.22 -29.46 24.02
N GLU A 53 18.05 -29.22 25.32
CA GLU A 53 17.01 -28.32 25.83
C GLU A 53 17.25 -26.87 25.36
N GLN A 54 18.48 -26.39 25.39
CA GLN A 54 18.85 -25.07 24.86
C GLN A 54 18.63 -24.98 23.34
N GLU A 55 18.98 -26.01 22.58
CA GLU A 55 18.71 -26.10 21.15
C GLU A 55 17.21 -26.06 20.85
N ALA A 56 16.40 -26.82 21.60
CA ALA A 56 14.95 -26.80 21.45
C ALA A 56 14.36 -25.41 21.77
N VAL A 57 14.86 -24.73 22.80
CA VAL A 57 14.47 -23.35 23.11
C VAL A 57 14.87 -22.38 22.00
N ARG A 58 16.10 -22.47 21.48
CA ARG A 58 16.57 -21.65 20.36
C ARG A 58 15.71 -21.87 19.11
N PHE A 59 15.40 -23.12 18.79
CA PHE A 59 14.54 -23.47 17.67
C PHE A 59 13.14 -22.85 17.83
N ARG A 60 12.54 -22.93 19.03
CA ARG A 60 11.24 -22.30 19.29
C ARG A 60 11.28 -20.79 19.10
N ILE A 61 12.29 -20.12 19.64
CA ILE A 61 12.47 -18.67 19.50
C ILE A 61 12.65 -18.29 18.01
N ALA A 62 13.46 -19.04 17.27
CA ALA A 62 13.65 -18.80 15.84
C ALA A 62 12.35 -19.02 15.04
N ALA A 63 11.56 -20.04 15.39
CA ALA A 63 10.26 -20.30 14.76
C ALA A 63 9.24 -19.18 15.05
N GLU A 64 9.19 -18.70 16.30
CA GLU A 64 8.34 -17.56 16.70
C GLU A 64 8.75 -16.28 15.94
N ALA A 65 10.04 -15.94 15.93
CA ALA A 65 10.56 -14.78 15.20
C ALA A 65 10.32 -14.87 13.68
N PHE A 66 10.41 -16.07 13.10
CA PHE A 66 10.09 -16.27 11.68
C PHE A 66 8.60 -16.09 11.41
N HIS A 67 7.74 -16.54 12.32
CA HIS A 67 6.30 -16.33 12.22
C HIS A 67 5.92 -14.85 12.30
N GLU A 68 6.54 -14.09 13.21
CA GLU A 68 6.38 -12.63 13.31
C GLU A 68 6.83 -11.94 12.02
N HIS A 69 8.03 -12.24 11.54
CA HIS A 69 8.55 -11.69 10.28
C HIS A 69 7.62 -11.97 9.10
N LEU A 70 7.10 -13.21 9.00
CA LEU A 70 6.14 -13.57 7.97
C LEU A 70 4.87 -12.70 8.08
N ASN A 71 4.34 -12.49 9.29
CA ASN A 71 3.16 -11.66 9.48
C ASN A 71 3.41 -10.20 9.08
N ASP A 72 4.60 -9.66 9.35
CA ASP A 72 5.00 -8.31 8.94
C ASP A 72 5.02 -8.17 7.41
N LEU A 73 5.57 -9.17 6.71
CA LEU A 73 5.58 -9.22 5.25
C LEU A 73 4.15 -9.24 4.68
N ILE A 74 3.25 -10.03 5.27
CA ILE A 74 1.84 -10.08 4.86
C ILE A 74 1.13 -8.75 5.12
N LYS A 75 1.27 -8.16 6.31
CA LYS A 75 0.67 -6.85 6.64
C LYS A 75 1.15 -5.77 5.66
N LEU A 76 2.44 -5.75 5.35
CA LEU A 76 3.01 -4.82 4.37
C LEU A 76 2.45 -5.04 2.97
N ALA A 77 2.37 -6.28 2.51
CA ALA A 77 1.82 -6.62 1.20
C ALA A 77 0.35 -6.19 1.07
N GLU A 78 -0.46 -6.41 2.11
CA GLU A 78 -1.86 -5.98 2.16
C GLU A 78 -1.98 -4.45 2.17
N ALA A 79 -1.15 -3.77 2.96
CA ALA A 79 -1.12 -2.31 3.00
C ALA A 79 -0.71 -1.71 1.65
N LEU A 80 0.31 -2.26 0.99
CA LEU A 80 0.73 -1.87 -0.36
C LEU A 80 -0.39 -2.06 -1.36
N ARG A 81 -1.02 -3.24 -1.39
CA ARG A 81 -2.17 -3.51 -2.27
C ARG A 81 -3.29 -2.49 -2.09
N ASN A 82 -3.61 -2.12 -0.85
CA ASN A 82 -4.67 -1.16 -0.58
C ASN A 82 -4.27 0.28 -0.95
N HIS A 83 -2.98 0.60 -1.04
CA HIS A 83 -2.48 1.91 -1.47
C HIS A 83 -2.30 2.03 -2.99
N LEU A 84 -2.19 0.91 -3.70
CA LEU A 84 -2.15 0.86 -5.16
C LEU A 84 -3.55 1.17 -5.72
N SER A 85 -3.82 2.46 -5.87
CA SER A 85 -5.05 2.98 -6.47
C SER A 85 -4.73 3.73 -7.76
N LEU A 86 -5.79 4.12 -8.46
CA LEU A 86 -5.71 5.18 -9.47
C LEU A 86 -5.86 6.55 -8.76
N PRO A 87 -5.45 7.66 -9.39
CA PRO A 87 -5.71 9.00 -8.87
C PRO A 87 -7.20 9.20 -8.60
N SER A 88 -7.56 9.64 -7.40
CA SER A 88 -8.96 9.85 -7.02
C SER A 88 -9.60 11.05 -7.72
N GLU A 89 -8.77 11.99 -8.18
CA GLU A 89 -9.19 13.28 -8.70
C GLU A 89 -8.34 13.65 -9.93
N SER A 90 -8.92 14.36 -10.90
CA SER A 90 -8.22 14.77 -12.13
C SER A 90 -7.07 15.76 -11.88
N TYR A 91 -6.99 16.30 -10.66
CA TYR A 91 -6.03 17.30 -10.21
C TYR A 91 -5.07 16.79 -9.14
N ASP A 92 -4.97 15.47 -8.92
CA ASP A 92 -3.90 14.93 -8.08
C ASP A 92 -2.55 15.19 -8.76
N THR A 93 -1.85 16.23 -8.31
CA THR A 93 -0.53 16.61 -8.82
C THR A 93 0.60 15.84 -8.15
N ARG A 94 0.29 14.91 -7.24
CA ARG A 94 1.31 14.14 -6.54
C ARG A 94 1.96 13.17 -7.52
N SER A 95 3.28 13.04 -7.44
CA SER A 95 3.98 11.95 -8.12
C SER A 95 3.58 10.61 -7.51
N ALA A 96 3.78 9.52 -8.25
CA ALA A 96 3.50 8.18 -7.75
C ALA A 96 4.30 7.87 -6.47
N GLU A 97 5.53 8.38 -6.36
CA GLU A 97 6.39 8.28 -5.18
C GLU A 97 5.84 9.08 -4.01
N GLN A 98 5.32 10.28 -4.25
CA GLN A 98 4.68 11.08 -3.22
C GLN A 98 3.41 10.39 -2.70
N HIS A 99 2.62 9.78 -3.58
CA HIS A 99 1.45 8.98 -3.18
C HIS A 99 1.87 7.77 -2.33
N LEU A 100 2.87 7.00 -2.81
CA LEU A 100 3.42 5.85 -2.06
C LEU A 100 4.11 6.26 -0.76
N SER A 101 4.64 7.47 -0.64
CA SER A 101 5.31 7.90 0.59
C SER A 101 4.39 7.81 1.83
N ASN A 102 3.08 8.02 1.64
CA ASN A 102 2.09 7.89 2.71
C ASN A 102 2.01 6.46 3.27
N LEU A 103 2.16 5.44 2.41
CA LEU A 103 2.26 4.05 2.84
C LEU A 103 3.45 3.88 3.78
N TRP A 104 4.62 4.40 3.40
CA TRP A 104 5.85 4.25 4.18
C TRP A 104 5.81 4.95 5.52
N TYR A 105 5.01 6.00 5.68
CA TYR A 105 4.82 6.69 6.96
C TYR A 105 3.75 6.08 7.86
N THR A 106 2.95 5.16 7.34
CA THR A 106 1.87 4.51 8.08
C THR A 106 2.43 3.45 9.04
N ASN A 107 1.91 3.38 10.26
CA ASN A 107 2.29 2.35 11.23
C ASN A 107 1.66 0.99 10.88
N ILE A 108 2.11 0.39 9.79
CA ILE A 108 1.55 -0.84 9.20
C ILE A 108 1.66 -2.03 10.16
N LEU A 109 2.77 -2.11 10.89
CA LEU A 109 3.05 -3.20 11.82
C LEU A 109 2.32 -3.04 13.16
N GLU A 110 1.61 -1.92 13.36
CA GLU A 110 0.85 -1.60 14.58
C GLU A 110 1.72 -1.58 15.84
N GLU A 111 3.01 -1.24 15.69
CA GLU A 111 3.92 -1.13 16.82
C GLU A 111 3.43 -0.06 17.79
N LEU A 112 3.33 -0.42 19.08
CA LEU A 112 3.00 0.54 20.14
C LEU A 112 4.12 1.57 20.25
N LYS A 113 3.86 2.77 19.70
CA LYS A 113 4.75 3.90 19.87
C LYS A 113 4.31 4.78 21.04
N PRO A 114 5.24 5.26 21.88
CA PRO A 114 4.91 6.25 22.88
C PRO A 114 4.32 7.50 22.21
N TYR A 115 3.36 8.16 22.86
CA TYR A 115 2.79 9.40 22.36
C TYR A 115 3.91 10.42 22.10
N ALA A 116 3.94 10.99 20.89
CA ALA A 116 4.91 12.01 20.54
C ALA A 116 4.65 13.27 21.38
N LEU A 117 5.60 13.64 22.24
CA LEU A 117 5.49 14.81 23.12
C LEU A 117 5.94 16.10 22.42
N SER A 118 6.58 15.99 21.26
CA SER A 118 7.07 17.11 20.46
C SER A 118 7.01 16.83 18.95
N GLN A 119 7.11 17.89 18.14
CA GLN A 119 7.22 17.75 16.68
C GLN A 119 8.50 17.00 16.26
N ALA A 120 9.59 17.15 17.02
CA ALA A 120 10.83 16.45 16.77
C ALA A 120 10.66 14.93 17.00
N ASP A 121 9.94 14.54 18.05
CA ASP A 121 9.61 13.14 18.34
C ASP A 121 8.71 12.55 17.27
N TYR A 122 7.68 13.28 16.84
CA TYR A 122 6.81 12.88 15.74
C TYR A 122 7.60 12.62 14.45
N ASN A 123 8.48 13.55 14.07
CA ASN A 123 9.33 13.41 12.88
C ASN A 123 10.31 12.23 12.99
N ARG A 124 10.87 12.00 14.20
CA ARG A 124 11.73 10.83 14.47
C ARG A 124 10.94 9.53 14.33
N GLN A 125 9.73 9.46 14.89
CA GLN A 125 8.85 8.29 14.78
C GLN A 125 8.44 8.02 13.33
N LYS A 126 8.13 9.06 12.56
CA LYS A 126 7.79 8.98 11.13
C LYS A 126 8.94 8.40 10.32
N ARG A 127 10.17 8.92 10.50
CA ARG A 127 11.38 8.39 9.85
C ARG A 127 11.72 6.96 10.28
N SER A 128 11.48 6.62 11.56
CA SER A 128 11.71 5.27 12.07
C SER A 128 10.78 4.27 11.37
N THR A 129 9.48 4.60 11.26
CA THR A 129 8.52 3.73 10.55
C THR A 129 8.81 3.61 9.07
N GLU A 130 9.17 4.72 8.42
CA GLU A 130 9.60 4.68 7.02
C GLU A 130 10.75 3.69 6.82
N ARG A 131 11.79 3.76 7.66
CA ARG A 131 12.92 2.81 7.57
C ARG A 131 12.50 1.37 7.76
N VAL A 132 11.70 1.08 8.79
CA VAL A 132 11.21 -0.28 9.06
C VAL A 132 10.39 -0.79 7.88
N ASN A 133 9.41 -0.03 7.41
CA ASN A 133 8.57 -0.40 6.28
C ASN A 133 9.40 -0.64 5.00
N LEU A 134 10.41 0.18 4.72
CA LEU A 134 11.29 -0.01 3.56
C LEU A 134 12.18 -1.26 3.68
N ILE A 135 12.65 -1.59 4.88
CA ILE A 135 13.44 -2.80 5.15
C ILE A 135 12.58 -4.06 4.98
N ILE A 136 11.34 -4.05 5.50
CA ILE A 136 10.37 -5.12 5.29
C ILE A 136 9.97 -5.20 3.81
N PHE A 137 9.85 -4.07 3.11
CA PHE A 137 9.57 -4.05 1.67
C PHE A 137 10.68 -4.72 0.87
N LYS A 138 11.94 -4.41 1.15
CA LYS A 138 13.08 -5.10 0.54
C LYS A 138 13.03 -6.61 0.82
N SER A 139 12.74 -6.99 2.07
CA SER A 139 12.61 -8.40 2.45
C SER A 139 11.47 -9.10 1.70
N LEU A 140 10.35 -8.42 1.49
CA LEU A 140 9.24 -8.90 0.68
C LEU A 140 9.68 -9.13 -0.76
N GLN A 141 10.45 -8.20 -1.34
CA GLN A 141 11.03 -8.36 -2.68
C GLN A 141 11.97 -9.56 -2.74
N ASP A 142 12.84 -9.74 -1.74
CA ASP A 142 13.76 -10.88 -1.67
C ASP A 142 13.01 -12.22 -1.58
N HIS A 143 11.99 -12.32 -0.73
CA HIS A 143 11.16 -13.52 -0.58
C HIS A 143 10.35 -13.87 -1.83
N THR A 144 10.05 -12.87 -2.65
CA THR A 144 9.21 -13.01 -3.85
C THR A 144 10.01 -12.88 -5.14
N ASN A 145 11.33 -12.85 -5.04
CA ASN A 145 12.22 -12.68 -6.18
C ASN A 145 11.88 -13.71 -7.27
N GLU A 146 11.88 -13.28 -8.53
CA GLU A 146 11.48 -14.05 -9.72
C GLU A 146 10.01 -14.52 -9.77
N LYS A 147 9.24 -14.44 -8.68
CA LYS A 147 7.85 -14.92 -8.60
C LYS A 147 6.83 -13.79 -8.67
N VAL A 148 7.17 -12.62 -8.11
CA VAL A 148 6.36 -11.41 -8.23
C VAL A 148 7.00 -10.50 -9.27
N PRO A 149 6.24 -10.07 -10.30
CA PRO A 149 6.75 -9.16 -11.33
C PRO A 149 6.78 -7.73 -10.77
N TRP A 150 7.78 -7.40 -9.96
CA TRP A 150 7.94 -6.07 -9.38
C TRP A 150 8.05 -4.95 -10.42
N GLN A 151 8.34 -5.29 -11.68
CA GLN A 151 8.22 -4.40 -12.83
C GLN A 151 6.83 -3.78 -12.96
N ALA A 152 5.76 -4.51 -12.59
CA ALA A 152 4.40 -3.98 -12.59
C ALA A 152 4.24 -2.75 -11.68
N LEU A 153 5.00 -2.67 -10.57
CA LEU A 153 4.99 -1.49 -9.70
C LEU A 153 5.58 -0.27 -10.42
N GLU A 154 6.66 -0.46 -11.17
CA GLU A 154 7.28 0.60 -11.97
C GLU A 154 6.40 1.01 -13.16
N GLU A 155 5.71 0.04 -13.78
CA GLU A 155 4.71 0.31 -14.81
C GLU A 155 3.53 1.12 -14.27
N TRP A 156 3.03 0.80 -13.08
CA TRP A 156 2.01 1.59 -12.39
C TRP A 156 2.49 3.02 -12.12
N LYS A 157 3.71 3.20 -11.58
CA LYS A 157 4.28 4.54 -11.32
C LYS A 157 4.39 5.36 -12.59
N LYS A 158 4.87 4.74 -13.68
CA LYS A 158 5.01 5.37 -14.99
C LYS A 158 3.65 5.80 -15.53
N ALA A 159 2.65 4.90 -15.49
CA ALA A 159 1.30 5.20 -15.95
C ALA A 159 0.64 6.33 -15.13
N TRP A 160 0.85 6.35 -13.81
CA TRP A 160 0.42 7.44 -12.94
C TRP A 160 1.03 8.78 -13.36
N GLY A 161 2.36 8.82 -13.55
CA GLY A 161 3.06 10.02 -14.02
C GLY A 161 2.58 10.51 -15.39
N ASN A 162 2.34 9.58 -16.32
CA ASN A 162 1.81 9.90 -17.64
C ASN A 162 0.39 10.48 -17.57
N CYS A 163 -0.49 9.94 -16.72
CA CYS A 163 -1.82 10.52 -16.48
C CYS A 163 -1.72 11.97 -16.02
N GLY A 164 -0.82 12.25 -15.05
CA GLY A 164 -0.58 13.61 -14.57
C GLY A 164 -0.07 14.56 -15.66
N SER A 165 0.83 14.08 -16.52
CA SER A 165 1.32 14.83 -17.68
C SER A 165 0.19 15.17 -18.66
N ILE A 166 -0.65 14.19 -18.99
CA ILE A 166 -1.81 14.40 -19.89
C ILE A 166 -2.78 15.42 -19.30
N PHE A 167 -3.07 15.35 -18.00
CA PHE A 167 -3.91 16.37 -17.35
C PHE A 167 -3.29 17.77 -17.35
N SER A 168 -1.96 17.87 -17.25
CA SER A 168 -1.27 19.15 -17.37
C SER A 168 -1.40 19.78 -18.76
N MET A 169 -1.53 18.95 -19.81
CA MET A 169 -1.79 19.39 -21.19
C MET A 169 -3.27 19.69 -21.43
N LEU A 170 -4.19 18.85 -20.94
CA LEU A 170 -5.62 19.03 -21.13
C LEU A 170 -6.16 20.28 -20.41
N ARG A 171 -5.60 20.64 -19.25
CA ARG A 171 -6.08 21.77 -18.44
C ARG A 171 -6.12 23.11 -19.20
N PRO A 172 -5.02 23.60 -19.80
CA PRO A 172 -5.07 24.84 -20.58
C PRO A 172 -6.02 24.73 -21.78
N GLU A 173 -6.06 23.58 -22.46
CA GLU A 173 -6.97 23.34 -23.60
C GLU A 173 -8.43 23.50 -23.19
N VAL A 174 -8.85 22.89 -22.06
CA VAL A 174 -10.23 23.02 -21.57
C VAL A 174 -10.55 24.46 -21.20
N GLN A 175 -9.59 25.18 -20.60
CA GLN A 175 -9.77 26.58 -20.23
C GLN A 175 -9.93 27.47 -21.47
N GLU A 176 -9.13 27.25 -22.51
CA GLU A 176 -9.22 27.97 -23.78
C GLU A 176 -10.56 27.73 -24.47
N VAL A 177 -10.97 26.45 -24.60
CA VAL A 177 -12.27 26.09 -25.20
C VAL A 177 -13.43 26.66 -24.38
N ALA A 178 -13.37 26.61 -23.05
CA ALA A 178 -14.40 27.18 -22.20
C ALA A 178 -14.49 28.71 -22.33
N THR A 179 -13.34 29.40 -22.44
CA THR A 179 -13.29 30.86 -22.64
C THR A 179 -13.86 31.24 -24.00
N ALA A 180 -13.45 30.56 -25.07
CA ALA A 180 -13.98 30.77 -26.41
C ALA A 180 -15.49 30.55 -26.47
N PHE A 181 -15.97 29.45 -25.89
CA PHE A 181 -17.40 29.13 -25.81
C PHE A 181 -18.20 30.23 -25.11
N LEU A 182 -17.75 30.71 -23.94
CA LEU A 182 -18.46 31.76 -23.21
C LEU A 182 -18.47 33.10 -23.95
N HIS A 183 -17.40 33.46 -24.66
CA HIS A 183 -17.37 34.66 -25.49
C HIS A 183 -18.34 34.59 -26.69
N GLU A 184 -18.49 33.41 -27.29
CA GLU A 184 -19.42 33.18 -28.40
C GLU A 184 -20.88 33.13 -27.90
N GLU A 185 -21.14 32.40 -26.82
CA GLU A 185 -22.48 32.22 -26.24
C GLU A 185 -22.79 33.26 -25.16
N LYS A 186 -22.99 34.51 -25.60
CA LYS A 186 -23.26 35.67 -24.72
C LYS A 186 -24.41 35.44 -23.72
N ASN A 187 -25.45 34.72 -24.13
CA ASN A 187 -26.58 34.39 -23.25
C ASN A 187 -26.16 33.45 -22.10
N ALA A 188 -25.32 32.45 -22.39
CA ALA A 188 -24.79 31.54 -21.38
C ALA A 188 -23.83 32.28 -20.44
N LEU A 189 -22.96 33.13 -20.99
CA LEU A 189 -22.08 34.01 -20.22
C LEU A 189 -22.88 34.92 -19.27
N GLU A 190 -23.94 35.59 -19.75
CA GLU A 190 -24.78 36.45 -18.91
C GLU A 190 -25.48 35.68 -17.78
N ILE A 191 -25.93 34.45 -18.02
CA ILE A 191 -26.56 33.63 -16.98
C ILE A 191 -25.51 33.19 -15.96
N ILE A 192 -24.37 32.69 -16.43
CA ILE A 192 -23.33 32.10 -15.57
C ILE A 192 -22.63 33.17 -14.73
N THR A 193 -22.27 34.32 -15.32
CA THR A 193 -21.52 35.40 -14.65
C THR A 193 -22.35 36.25 -13.69
N LYS A 194 -23.68 36.09 -13.66
CA LYS A 194 -24.52 36.74 -12.63
C LYS A 194 -24.24 36.26 -11.21
N GLN A 195 -23.70 35.06 -11.06
CA GLN A 195 -23.44 34.43 -9.76
C GLN A 195 -21.94 34.27 -9.46
N THR A 196 -21.07 34.55 -10.43
CA THR A 196 -19.63 34.34 -10.29
C THR A 196 -18.87 35.21 -11.29
N GLU A 197 -17.60 35.49 -11.01
CA GLU A 197 -16.72 36.15 -11.97
C GLU A 197 -16.45 35.23 -13.17
N GLU A 198 -16.29 35.81 -14.36
CA GLU A 198 -16.06 35.05 -15.59
C GLU A 198 -14.84 34.11 -15.50
N GLU A 199 -13.72 34.60 -14.92
CA GLU A 199 -12.52 33.78 -14.73
C GLU A 199 -12.80 32.56 -13.82
N LEU A 200 -13.62 32.73 -12.78
CA LEU A 200 -14.02 31.65 -11.89
C LEU A 200 -14.98 30.66 -12.58
N ALA A 201 -15.90 31.17 -13.41
CA ALA A 201 -16.78 30.33 -14.23
C ALA A 201 -15.96 29.42 -15.17
N VAL A 202 -14.99 29.99 -15.89
CA VAL A 202 -14.09 29.23 -16.77
C VAL A 202 -13.33 28.15 -15.99
N LYS A 203 -12.78 28.48 -14.81
CA LYS A 203 -12.06 27.51 -13.96
C LYS A 203 -12.99 26.38 -13.48
N TRP A 204 -14.23 26.69 -13.10
CA TRP A 204 -15.20 25.68 -12.67
C TRP A 204 -15.65 24.79 -13.81
N MET A 205 -15.91 25.35 -14.99
CA MET A 205 -16.21 24.59 -16.20
C MET A 205 -15.07 23.65 -16.55
N ALA A 206 -13.83 24.16 -16.57
CA ALA A 206 -12.66 23.36 -16.87
C ALA A 206 -12.49 22.18 -15.90
N ARG A 207 -12.62 22.43 -14.59
CA ARG A 207 -12.58 21.38 -13.57
C ARG A 207 -13.69 20.35 -13.75
N THR A 208 -14.91 20.81 -13.96
CA THR A 208 -16.10 19.97 -14.13
C THR A 208 -15.95 19.02 -15.31
N VAL A 209 -15.50 19.55 -16.44
CA VAL A 209 -15.25 18.78 -17.66
C VAL A 209 -14.16 17.74 -17.39
N LEU A 210 -12.99 18.14 -16.85
CA LEU A 210 -11.89 17.22 -16.53
C LEU A 210 -12.28 16.12 -15.53
N ASP A 211 -13.05 16.44 -14.50
CA ASP A 211 -13.50 15.47 -13.50
C ASP A 211 -14.49 14.45 -14.08
N ALA A 212 -15.41 14.89 -14.93
CA ALA A 212 -16.36 14.00 -15.60
C ALA A 212 -15.67 13.08 -16.62
N LEU A 213 -14.69 13.64 -17.34
CA LEU A 213 -13.82 12.88 -18.25
C LEU A 213 -13.06 11.81 -17.49
N TRP A 214 -12.39 12.20 -16.41
CA TRP A 214 -11.64 11.27 -15.56
C TRP A 214 -12.52 10.14 -15.04
N ARG A 215 -13.70 10.47 -14.53
CA ARG A 215 -14.67 9.46 -14.06
C ARG A 215 -15.15 8.54 -15.16
N SER A 216 -15.38 9.05 -16.37
CA SER A 216 -15.78 8.21 -17.51
C SER A 216 -14.68 7.19 -17.87
N VAL A 217 -13.42 7.62 -17.85
CA VAL A 217 -12.25 6.74 -18.05
C VAL A 217 -12.11 5.73 -16.92
N LEU A 218 -12.24 6.18 -15.66
CA LEU A 218 -12.19 5.29 -14.50
C LEU A 218 -13.31 4.25 -14.53
N ASP A 219 -14.53 4.62 -14.86
CA ASP A 219 -15.68 3.71 -14.89
C ASP A 219 -15.64 2.72 -16.08
N GLY A 220 -14.67 2.86 -17.00
CA GLY A 220 -14.61 2.10 -18.25
C GLY A 220 -15.79 2.39 -19.19
N LYS A 221 -16.49 3.51 -18.97
CA LYS A 221 -17.60 3.98 -19.81
C LYS A 221 -17.11 4.85 -20.96
N PHE A 222 -15.87 5.32 -20.90
CA PHE A 222 -15.26 6.09 -21.95
C PHE A 222 -15.10 5.26 -23.22
N ASN A 223 -15.80 5.66 -24.29
CA ASN A 223 -15.57 5.14 -25.63
C ASN A 223 -14.89 6.23 -26.48
N PRO A 224 -13.65 6.03 -26.94
CA PRO A 224 -12.96 6.99 -27.81
C PRO A 224 -13.68 7.26 -29.14
N GLU A 225 -14.51 6.33 -29.62
CA GLU A 225 -15.24 6.43 -30.88
C GLU A 225 -16.62 7.10 -30.72
N CYS A 226 -17.14 7.15 -29.49
CA CYS A 226 -18.43 7.79 -29.17
C CYS A 226 -18.41 8.21 -27.69
N PRO A 227 -17.72 9.31 -27.36
CA PRO A 227 -17.52 9.69 -25.96
C PRO A 227 -18.82 10.21 -25.36
N ASP A 228 -19.51 9.35 -24.62
CA ASP A 228 -20.62 9.78 -23.77
C ASP A 228 -20.06 10.21 -22.41
N VAL A 229 -19.99 11.51 -22.17
CA VAL A 229 -19.65 12.06 -20.85
C VAL A 229 -20.94 12.48 -20.17
N ALA A 230 -21.46 11.56 -19.37
CA ALA A 230 -22.51 11.85 -18.43
C ALA A 230 -21.96 12.80 -17.34
N LEU A 231 -22.19 14.10 -17.54
CA LEU A 231 -21.99 15.13 -16.52
C LEU A 231 -23.08 14.97 -15.44
N ALA A 232 -22.85 14.09 -14.46
CA ALA A 232 -23.72 13.93 -13.30
C ALA A 232 -23.43 15.04 -12.28
N TYR A 233 -24.47 15.79 -11.92
CA TYR A 233 -24.36 16.91 -10.98
C TYR A 233 -24.14 16.42 -9.54
N ASN A 234 -23.01 16.80 -8.95
CA ASN A 234 -22.79 16.95 -7.50
C ASN A 234 -21.88 18.16 -7.23
N LEU A 235 -21.89 19.17 -8.11
CA LEU A 235 -20.98 20.32 -8.05
C LEU A 235 -21.32 21.36 -6.98
N VAL A 236 -22.49 21.26 -6.34
CA VAL A 236 -22.90 22.14 -5.24
C VAL A 236 -23.54 21.32 -4.11
N GLY A 237 -22.77 20.38 -3.56
CA GLY A 237 -23.16 19.56 -2.40
C GLY A 237 -22.48 19.95 -1.08
N GLY A 238 -21.69 21.03 -1.04
CA GLY A 238 -20.88 21.34 0.15
C GLY A 238 -20.55 22.81 0.43
N GLN A 239 -20.96 23.76 -0.41
CA GLN A 239 -20.71 25.20 -0.18
C GLN A 239 -21.95 26.07 -0.44
N SER A 240 -23.11 25.62 0.06
CA SER A 240 -24.31 26.47 0.17
C SER A 240 -24.18 27.60 1.21
N SER A 241 -22.98 27.93 1.71
CA SER A 241 -22.80 28.84 2.84
C SER A 241 -22.33 30.27 2.50
N TYR A 242 -22.23 30.65 1.21
CA TYR A 242 -21.76 32.01 0.85
C TYR A 242 -22.59 32.75 -0.20
N ILE A 243 -23.89 32.46 -0.33
CA ILE A 243 -24.80 33.37 -1.04
C ILE A 243 -25.74 33.98 -0.01
N THR A 244 -25.24 34.97 0.72
CA THR A 244 -26.09 35.90 1.46
C THR A 244 -25.78 37.32 1.04
N SER A 245 -26.86 38.03 0.71
CA SER A 245 -26.99 39.49 0.70
C SER A 245 -26.52 40.22 -0.57
N SER A 246 -27.34 40.14 -1.62
CA SER A 246 -27.80 41.38 -2.27
C SER A 246 -29.33 41.32 -2.44
N LYS A 247 -30.00 42.43 -2.13
CA LYS A 247 -31.47 42.57 -2.03
C LYS A 247 -32.15 42.76 -3.40
N GLU A 248 -31.60 42.17 -4.45
CA GLU A 248 -32.23 42.18 -5.77
C GLU A 248 -32.78 40.78 -6.04
N GLU A 249 -34.08 40.70 -6.35
CA GLU A 249 -34.72 39.45 -6.73
C GLU A 249 -33.89 38.77 -7.83
N PRO A 250 -33.42 37.53 -7.62
CA PRO A 250 -32.64 36.85 -8.64
C PRO A 250 -33.55 36.59 -9.84
N ARG A 251 -33.28 37.27 -10.96
CA ARG A 251 -33.99 37.10 -12.24
C ARG A 251 -33.90 35.66 -12.81
N PHE A 252 -33.08 34.80 -12.21
CA PHE A 252 -32.96 33.39 -12.53
C PHE A 252 -32.85 32.54 -11.25
N THR A 253 -33.48 31.38 -11.24
CA THR A 253 -33.39 30.37 -10.18
C THR A 253 -32.04 29.66 -10.20
N LEU A 254 -31.57 29.15 -9.05
CA LEU A 254 -30.38 28.29 -8.95
C LEU A 254 -30.42 27.11 -9.96
N LYS A 255 -31.63 26.64 -10.28
CA LYS A 255 -31.89 25.61 -11.28
C LYS A 255 -31.54 26.06 -12.70
N GLU A 256 -31.91 27.28 -13.08
CA GLU A 256 -31.60 27.84 -14.41
C GLU A 256 -30.10 28.07 -14.58
N TRP A 257 -29.43 28.61 -13.56
CA TRP A 257 -27.97 28.75 -13.55
C TRP A 257 -27.26 27.39 -13.70
N ASN A 258 -27.68 26.38 -12.93
CA ASN A 258 -27.12 25.02 -13.02
C ASN A 258 -27.35 24.37 -14.39
N THR A 259 -28.54 24.58 -14.97
CA THR A 259 -28.87 24.05 -16.30
C THR A 259 -27.99 24.68 -17.38
N ALA A 260 -27.82 26.00 -17.34
CA ALA A 260 -26.94 26.72 -18.25
C ALA A 260 -25.48 26.27 -18.12
N LEU A 261 -24.96 26.16 -16.89
CA LEU A 261 -23.59 25.70 -16.64
C LEU A 261 -23.37 24.25 -17.12
N THR A 262 -24.33 23.35 -16.87
CA THR A 262 -24.25 21.96 -17.34
C THR A 262 -24.22 21.89 -18.85
N SER A 263 -25.13 22.60 -19.51
CA SER A 263 -25.18 22.66 -20.98
C SER A 263 -23.89 23.22 -21.56
N ALA A 264 -23.34 24.28 -20.94
CA ALA A 264 -22.06 24.86 -21.32
C ALA A 264 -20.92 23.84 -21.19
N CYS A 265 -20.83 23.14 -20.04
CA CYS A 265 -19.82 22.10 -19.82
C CYS A 265 -19.96 20.94 -20.82
N GLN A 266 -21.18 20.54 -21.16
CA GLN A 266 -21.43 19.49 -22.16
C GLN A 266 -20.93 19.91 -23.55
N THR A 267 -21.19 21.15 -23.96
CA THR A 267 -20.70 21.66 -25.24
C THR A 267 -19.18 21.78 -25.25
N VAL A 268 -18.59 22.34 -24.19
CA VAL A 268 -17.12 22.42 -24.04
C VAL A 268 -16.48 21.04 -24.08
N ALA A 269 -17.05 20.06 -23.37
CA ALA A 269 -16.56 18.68 -23.40
C ALA A 269 -16.59 18.12 -24.83
N LYS A 270 -17.68 18.31 -25.58
CA LYS A 270 -17.78 17.86 -26.99
C LYS A 270 -16.72 18.50 -27.89
N ILE A 271 -16.56 19.83 -27.83
CA ILE A 271 -15.55 20.54 -28.62
C ILE A 271 -14.15 20.04 -28.26
N LEU A 272 -13.86 19.91 -26.97
CA LEU A 272 -12.58 19.42 -26.48
C LEU A 272 -12.32 17.99 -26.97
N PHE A 273 -13.33 17.13 -26.98
CA PHE A 273 -13.18 15.77 -27.50
C PHE A 273 -12.82 15.71 -28.97
N ASP A 274 -13.55 16.47 -29.80
CA ASP A 274 -13.32 16.48 -31.23
C ASP A 274 -11.89 16.96 -31.55
N ASN A 275 -11.37 17.90 -30.76
CA ASN A 275 -10.04 18.47 -30.95
C ASN A 275 -8.91 17.67 -30.29
N GLN A 276 -9.16 17.01 -29.16
CA GLN A 276 -8.13 16.39 -28.31
C GLN A 276 -8.33 14.88 -28.12
N ILE A 277 -9.01 14.21 -29.06
CA ILE A 277 -9.31 12.76 -29.01
C ILE A 277 -8.08 11.88 -28.73
N GLU A 278 -6.91 12.27 -29.25
CA GLU A 278 -5.68 11.52 -29.09
C GLU A 278 -5.15 11.57 -27.64
N LEU A 279 -5.22 12.73 -26.99
CA LEU A 279 -4.88 12.86 -25.57
C LEU A 279 -5.81 12.02 -24.69
N PHE A 280 -7.10 11.94 -25.06
CA PHE A 280 -8.05 11.11 -24.33
C PHE A 280 -7.82 9.60 -24.51
N LYS A 281 -7.45 9.17 -25.73
CA LYS A 281 -7.02 7.78 -25.97
C LYS A 281 -5.79 7.42 -25.14
N GLN A 282 -4.80 8.30 -25.13
CA GLN A 282 -3.60 8.12 -24.29
C GLN A 282 -3.96 8.04 -22.81
N LEU A 283 -4.84 8.92 -22.31
CA LEU A 283 -5.28 8.89 -20.91
C LEU A 283 -5.96 7.55 -20.57
N HIS A 284 -6.86 7.10 -21.44
CA HIS A 284 -7.52 5.80 -21.29
C HIS A 284 -6.51 4.66 -21.25
N ASP A 285 -5.56 4.62 -22.17
CA ASP A 285 -4.56 3.56 -22.26
C ASP A 285 -3.64 3.54 -21.03
N GLU A 286 -3.22 4.70 -20.52
CA GLU A 286 -2.43 4.78 -19.29
C GLU A 286 -3.23 4.31 -18.07
N VAL A 287 -4.53 4.63 -17.98
CA VAL A 287 -5.40 4.09 -16.93
C VAL A 287 -5.51 2.57 -17.02
N GLN A 288 -5.65 2.00 -18.22
CA GLN A 288 -5.70 0.54 -18.40
C GLN A 288 -4.38 -0.13 -18.02
N LYS A 289 -3.22 0.49 -18.36
CA LYS A 289 -1.91 0.01 -17.93
C LYS A 289 -1.80 0.01 -16.41
N ALA A 290 -2.20 1.10 -15.75
CA ALA A 290 -2.20 1.19 -14.29
C ALA A 290 -3.12 0.15 -13.64
N ARG A 291 -4.34 -0.05 -14.17
CA ARG A 291 -5.28 -1.10 -13.69
C ARG A 291 -4.68 -2.49 -13.79
N LYS A 292 -4.13 -2.84 -14.95
CA LYS A 292 -3.50 -4.14 -15.18
C LYS A 292 -2.36 -4.38 -14.18
N ALA A 293 -1.50 -3.38 -13.97
CA ALA A 293 -0.41 -3.46 -13.01
C ALA A 293 -0.91 -3.62 -11.56
N ILE A 294 -1.97 -2.90 -11.17
CA ILE A 294 -2.63 -3.04 -9.87
C ILE A 294 -3.16 -4.47 -9.71
N ASP A 295 -3.88 -4.99 -10.68
CA ASP A 295 -4.48 -6.33 -10.63
C ASP A 295 -3.41 -7.42 -10.55
N GLU A 296 -2.33 -7.29 -11.32
CA GLU A 296 -1.20 -8.22 -11.31
C GLU A 296 -0.51 -8.26 -9.94
N LEU A 297 -0.21 -7.09 -9.36
CA LEU A 297 0.35 -6.99 -8.01
C LEU A 297 -0.63 -7.48 -6.95
N ALA A 298 -1.90 -7.09 -7.01
CA ALA A 298 -2.92 -7.47 -6.04
C ALA A 298 -3.14 -8.99 -6.01
N ASN A 299 -3.11 -9.62 -7.17
CA ASN A 299 -3.23 -11.07 -7.31
C ASN A 299 -2.04 -11.79 -6.67
N MET A 300 -0.81 -11.32 -6.91
CA MET A 300 0.41 -11.98 -6.43
C MET A 300 0.72 -11.68 -4.96
N LEU A 301 0.41 -10.47 -4.48
CA LEU A 301 0.54 -10.05 -3.09
C LEU A 301 -0.63 -10.54 -2.22
N ASN A 302 -1.57 -11.29 -2.79
CA ASN A 302 -2.62 -11.93 -2.02
C ASN A 302 -2.00 -12.92 -1.01
N ARG A 303 -2.41 -12.82 0.25
CA ARG A 303 -1.94 -13.67 1.35
C ARG A 303 -1.90 -15.16 1.00
N HIS A 304 -2.90 -15.70 0.30
CA HIS A 304 -2.95 -17.13 -0.05
C HIS A 304 -1.85 -17.57 -1.02
N LYS A 305 -1.38 -16.65 -1.88
CA LYS A 305 -0.28 -16.91 -2.81
C LYS A 305 1.07 -16.56 -2.21
N LEU A 306 1.11 -15.47 -1.44
CA LEU A 306 2.32 -14.95 -0.85
C LEU A 306 2.84 -15.83 0.30
N TYR A 307 1.95 -16.38 1.12
CA TYR A 307 2.32 -17.17 2.30
C TYR A 307 3.17 -18.40 1.93
N PRO A 308 2.77 -19.27 0.98
CA PRO A 308 3.64 -20.38 0.56
C PRO A 308 4.98 -19.91 0.00
N LEU A 309 5.01 -18.81 -0.78
CA LEU A 309 6.25 -18.30 -1.36
C LEU A 309 7.25 -17.92 -0.28
N ILE A 310 6.82 -17.18 0.75
CA ILE A 310 7.68 -16.76 1.87
C ILE A 310 8.22 -17.97 2.64
N LEU A 311 7.41 -19.02 2.85
CA LEU A 311 7.84 -20.21 3.58
C LEU A 311 8.99 -20.98 2.90
N TYR A 312 9.08 -20.91 1.57
CA TYR A 312 10.11 -21.63 0.80
C TYR A 312 11.36 -20.79 0.49
N THR A 313 11.37 -19.51 0.87
CA THR A 313 12.48 -18.59 0.62
C THR A 313 13.00 -18.02 1.93
N ARG A 314 14.18 -17.38 1.88
CA ARG A 314 14.80 -16.71 3.03
C ARG A 314 15.33 -15.37 2.58
N CYS A 315 15.21 -14.36 3.44
CA CYS A 315 15.85 -13.06 3.28
C CYS A 315 16.86 -12.81 4.42
N GLU A 316 17.55 -11.67 4.37
CA GLU A 316 18.55 -11.27 5.39
C GLU A 316 17.97 -11.10 6.80
N LEU A 317 16.65 -10.89 6.93
CA LEU A 317 15.97 -10.71 8.22
C LEU A 317 15.40 -12.02 8.78
N CYS A 318 15.48 -13.12 8.05
CA CYS A 318 15.01 -14.41 8.54
C CYS A 318 15.91 -14.90 9.68
N PRO A 319 15.34 -15.30 10.84
CA PRO A 319 16.13 -15.87 11.92
C PRO A 319 16.76 -17.21 11.50
N THR A 320 18.01 -17.41 11.91
CA THR A 320 18.85 -18.59 11.64
C THR A 320 18.77 -19.63 12.74
#